data_AF-A0A367Y3Z8-F1
#
_entry.id   AF-A0A367Y3Z8-F1
#
_cell.length_a   1.000
_cell.length_b   1.000
_cell.length_c   1.000
_cell.angle_alpha   90.00
_cell.angle_beta   90.00
_cell.angle_gamma   90.00
#
_symmetry.space_group_name_H-M   'P 1'
#
loop_
_entity.id
_entity.type
_entity.pdbx_description
1 polymer ?
#
loop_
_entity_poly.entity_id
_entity_poly.type
_entity_poly.pdbx_seq_one_letter_code
_entity_poly.pdbx_strand_id
1 'polypeptide(L)' 'MYTIAEYICTIIAILNCVAAMIIYIQDKRKGISVNSGKNFQSFKICIMMSIMFGVASMCLTLNNLRYADIEN' A
#
# COMPACT_ATOMS: atom_id res chain seq x y z
N MET A 1 -6.25 -11.36 -16.72
CA MET A 1 -6.98 -10.08 -16.93
C MET A 1 -7.13 -9.44 -15.56
N TYR A 2 -6.78 -8.16 -15.38
CA TYR A 2 -6.87 -7.55 -14.05
C TYR A 2 -8.33 -7.48 -13.58
N THR A 3 -8.63 -8.00 -12.40
CA THR A 3 -9.97 -7.96 -11.81
C THR A 3 -10.22 -6.60 -11.17
N ILE A 4 -11.50 -6.22 -11.05
CA ILE A 4 -11.92 -4.98 -10.36
C ILE A 4 -11.36 -4.95 -8.93
N ALA A 5 -11.28 -6.11 -8.27
CA ALA A 5 -10.71 -6.25 -6.93
C ALA A 5 -9.21 -5.89 -6.87
N GLU A 6 -8.41 -6.35 -7.83
CA GLU A 6 -6.97 -6.00 -7.92
C GLU A 6 -6.77 -4.50 -8.11
N TYR A 7 -7.57 -3.87 -8.99
CA TYR A 7 -7.50 -2.43 -9.20
C TYR A 7 -7.82 -1.66 -7.92
N ILE A 8 -8.87 -2.03 -7.20
CA ILE A 8 -9.25 -1.38 -5.94
C ILE A 8 -8.14 -1.55 -4.91
N CYS A 9 -7.62 -2.77 -4.71
CA CYS A 9 -6.52 -3.01 -3.77
C CYS A 9 -5.28 -2.18 -4.13
N THR A 10 -4.92 -2.13 -5.41
CA THR A 10 -3.76 -1.37 -5.88
C THR A 10 -3.92 0.13 -5.66
N ILE A 11 -5.10 0.69 -5.96
CA ILE A 11 -5.39 2.11 -5.75
C ILE A 11 -5.30 2.45 -4.26
N ILE A 12 -5.90 1.63 -3.38
CA ILE A 12 -5.84 1.85 -1.93
C ILE A 12 -4.39 1.77 -1.44
N ALA A 13 -3.60 0.82 -1.95
CA ALA A 13 -2.19 0.68 -1.60
C ALA A 13 -1.39 1.95 -1.95
N ILE A 14 -1.61 2.50 -3.16
CA ILE A 14 -0.96 3.72 -3.63
C ILE A 14 -1.36 4.92 -2.78
N LEU A 15 -2.65 5.11 -2.50
CA LEU A 15 -3.13 6.23 -1.67
C LEU A 15 -2.51 6.22 -0.27
N ASN A 16 -2.41 5.04 0.35
CA ASN A 16 -1.76 4.89 1.64
C ASN A 16 -0.24 5.17 1.58
N CYS A 17 0.43 4.76 0.49
CA CYS A 17 1.85 5.06 0.27
C CYS A 17 2.08 6.58 0.13
N VAL A 18 1.25 7.26 -0.66
CA VAL A 18 1.33 8.71 -0.86
C VAL A 18 1.07 9.45 0.47
N ALA A 19 0.07 9.03 1.24
CA ALA A 19 -0.20 9.61 2.56
C ALA A 19 1.01 9.45 3.51
N ALA A 20 1.62 8.26 3.55
CA ALA A 20 2.84 8.03 4.34
C ALA A 20 4.01 8.92 3.88
N MET A 21 4.17 9.09 2.57
CA MET A 21 5.21 9.97 2.00
C MET A 21 5.00 11.44 2.38
N ILE A 22 3.75 11.92 2.35
CA ILE A 22 3.40 13.28 2.79
C ILE A 22 3.77 13.47 4.27
N ILE A 23 3.41 12.52 5.13
CA ILE A 23 3.75 12.58 6.56
C ILE A 23 5.27 12.60 6.76
N TYR A 24 6.00 11.73 6.05
CA TYR A 24 7.46 11.69 6.09
C TYR A 24 8.08 13.04 5.72
N ILE A 25 7.62 13.66 4.62
CA ILE A 25 8.12 14.97 4.17
C ILE A 25 7.78 16.07 5.18
N GLN A 26 6.57 16.06 5.75
CA GLN A 26 6.17 17.04 6.76
C GLN A 26 7.02 16.95 8.04
N ASP A 27 7.26 15.75 8.55
CA ASP A 27 8.06 15.54 9.76
C ASP A 27 9.53 15.90 9.50
N LYS A 28 10.09 15.51 8.33
CA LYS A 28 11.43 15.95 7.87
C LYS A 28 11.57 17.47 7.83
N ARG A 29 10.58 18.19 7.27
CA ARG A 29 10.60 19.66 7.18
C ARG A 29 10.59 20.34 8.55
N LYS A 30 10.00 19.69 9.56
CA LYS A 30 9.96 20.19 10.94
C LYS A 30 11.17 19.78 11.78
N GLY A 31 12.11 19.02 11.22
CA GLY A 31 13.24 18.46 11.96
C GLY A 31 12.83 17.41 13.01
N ILE A 32 11.62 16.87 12.89
CA ILE A 32 11.09 15.88 13.83
C ILE A 32 11.44 14.49 13.29
N SER A 33 11.96 13.62 14.16
CA SER A 33 12.14 12.21 13.82
C SER A 33 10.79 11.57 13.52
N VAL A 34 10.69 10.91 12.37
CA VAL A 34 9.47 10.19 11.95
C VAL A 34 9.09 9.12 12.98
N ASN A 35 10.06 8.56 13.71
CA ASN A 35 9.85 7.55 14.77
C ASN A 35 9.38 8.11 16.12
N SER A 36 9.32 9.44 16.26
CA SER A 36 8.96 10.10 17.53
C SER A 36 7.99 11.26 17.32
N GLY A 37 7.65 11.56 16.06
CA GLY A 37 6.70 12.60 15.72
C GLY A 37 5.28 12.25 16.15
N LYS A 38 4.48 13.29 16.38
CA LYS A 38 3.04 13.16 16.64
C LYS A 38 2.31 12.34 15.57
N ASN A 39 2.88 12.29 14.35
CA ASN A 39 2.32 11.57 13.21
C ASN A 39 2.86 10.14 13.04
N PHE A 40 3.75 9.65 13.93
CA PHE A 40 4.40 8.35 13.77
C PHE A 40 3.39 7.19 13.66
N GLN A 41 2.36 7.20 14.50
CA GLN A 41 1.31 6.16 14.46
C GLN A 41 0.56 6.18 13.12
N SER A 42 0.21 7.37 12.63
CA SER A 42 -0.44 7.53 11.32
C SER A 42 0.47 7.07 10.19
N PHE A 43 1.75 7.43 10.21
CA PHE A 43 2.76 6.96 9.25
C PHE A 43 2.84 5.42 9.22
N LYS A 44 2.97 4.81 10.41
CA LYS A 44 3.04 3.37 10.57
C LYS A 44 1.79 2.67 10.01
N ILE A 45 0.60 3.18 10.32
CA ILE A 45 -0.66 2.64 9.80
C ILE A 45 -0.70 2.76 8.28
N CYS A 46 -0.40 3.93 7.71
CA CYS A 46 -0.38 4.12 6.26
C CYS A 46 0.57 3.14 5.55
N ILE A 47 1.79 2.96 6.04
CA ILE A 47 2.74 1.98 5.47
C ILE A 47 2.20 0.56 5.59
N MET A 48 1.68 0.18 6.77
CA MET A 48 1.13 -1.16 7.00
C MET A 48 -0.05 -1.46 6.07
N MET A 49 -0.98 -0.52 5.91
CA MET A 49 -2.13 -0.67 5.01
C MET A 49 -1.67 -0.71 3.55
N SER A 50 -0.70 0.11 3.17
CA SER A 50 -0.12 0.08 1.81
C SER A 50 0.46 -1.28 1.46
N ILE A 51 1.25 -1.86 2.37
CA ILE A 51 1.84 -3.19 2.19
C ILE A 51 0.74 -4.26 2.11
N MET A 52 -0.21 -4.25 3.05
CA MET A 52 -1.27 -5.25 3.11
C MET A 52 -2.12 -5.28 1.83
N PHE A 53 -2.53 -4.12 1.33
CA PHE A 53 -3.30 -4.04 0.08
C PHE A 53 -2.46 -4.34 -1.16
N GLY A 54 -1.18 -3.97 -1.17
CA GLY A 54 -0.25 -4.33 -2.24
C GLY A 54 -0.03 -5.84 -2.35
N VAL A 55 0.18 -6.51 -1.21
CA VAL A 55 0.31 -7.97 -1.15
C VAL A 55 -1.00 -8.65 -1.54
N ALA A 56 -2.15 -8.17 -1.05
CA ALA A 56 -3.45 -8.70 -1.44
C ALA A 56 -3.67 -8.63 -2.97
N SER A 57 -3.33 -7.50 -3.59
CA SER A 57 -3.40 -7.33 -5.05
C SER A 57 -2.50 -8.33 -5.79
N MET A 58 -1.27 -8.55 -5.30
CA MET A 58 -0.33 -9.52 -5.88
C MET A 58 -0.86 -10.95 -5.75
N CYS A 59 -1.42 -11.32 -4.60
CA CYS A 59 -2.01 -12.65 -4.39
C CYS A 59 -3.19 -12.91 -5.33
N LEU A 60 -4.07 -11.93 -5.52
CA LEU A 60 -5.17 -12.03 -6.49
C LEU A 60 -4.64 -12.20 -7.92
N THR A 61 -3.63 -11.41 -8.29
CA THR A 61 -3.03 -11.46 -9.63
C THR A 61 -2.41 -12.81 -9.91
N LEU A 62 -1.64 -13.35 -8.95
CA LEU A 62 -1.03 -14.67 -9.05
C LEU A 62 -2.07 -15.79 -9.14
N ASN A 63 -3.16 -15.70 -8.37
CA ASN A 63 -4.23 -16.70 -8.42
C ASN A 63 -4.94 -16.68 -9.78
N ASN A 64 -5.20 -15.49 -10.33
CA ASN A 64 -5.82 -15.34 -11.64
C ASN A 64 -4.92 -15.83 -12.79
N LEU A 65 -3.60 -15.59 -12.70
CA LEU A 65 -2.64 -16.13 -13.66
C LEU A 65 -2.59 -17.66 -13.59
N ARG A 66 -2.54 -18.23 -12.37
CA ARG A 66 -2.56 -19.69 -12.19
C ARG A 66 -3.83 -20.34 -12.74
N TYR A 67 -4.99 -19.71 -12.58
CA TYR A 67 -6.24 -20.22 -13.15
C TYR A 67 -6.22 -20.20 -14.69
N ALA A 68 -5.71 -19.12 -15.29
CA ALA A 68 -5.59 -19.02 -16.75
C ALA A 68 -4.64 -20.07 -17.36
N ASP A 69 -3.61 -20.50 -16.63
CA ASP A 69 -2.70 -21.59 -17.06
C ASP A 69 -3.34 -22.98 -16.97
N ILE A 70 -4.32 -23.20 -16.08
CA ILE A 70 -5.01 -24.51 -15.92
C ILE A 70 -6.07 -24.71 -17.02
N GLU A 71 -6.63 -23.63 -17.56
CA GLU A 71 -7.67 -23.66 -18.60
C GLU A 71 -7.14 -23.77 -20.04
N ASN A 72 -5.81 -23.65 -20.25
CA ASN A 72 -5.15 -23.86 -21.56
C ASN A 72 -4.51 -25.25 -21.68
#